data_AF-A0A0G2I9P0-F1
#
_entry.id   AF-A0A0G2I9P0-F1
#
_cell.length_a   1.000
_cell.length_b   1.000
_cell.length_c   1.000
_cell.angle_alpha   90.00
_cell.angle_beta   90.00
_cell.angle_gamma   90.00
#
_symmetry.space_group_name_H-M   'P 1'
#
loop_
_entity.id
_entity.type
_entity.pdbx_description
1 polymer ?
#
loop_
_entity_poly.entity_id
_entity_poly.type
_entity_poly.pdbx_seq_one_letter_code
_entity_poly.pdbx_strand_id
1 'polypeptide(L)'
;MSQWLVSCQSWTDSSSRIQSGYGMSKNNLLNSNTPVAQFARERMADRKDQIERGISAKPSGLGPERRDFLSRFIDARGKDPEFISEQRVLALTVANMFAGSDTTAMTLRAIFYNLLRSPSAMSRLLAELAAESESGRFTENQNAGPAGLVRWNEVRELPYLSAVINEALRCHPAAGLPLGRVVPTQGLRIDGNYIP
;
A
#
# COMPACT_ATOMS: atom_id res chain seq x y z
N MET A 1 27.48 -23.04 -16.23
CA MET A 1 26.59 -22.61 -17.34
C MET A 1 25.36 -23.51 -17.55
N SER A 2 25.22 -24.65 -16.86
CA SER A 2 24.08 -25.58 -17.04
C SER A 2 22.88 -25.36 -16.11
N GLN A 3 23.01 -24.58 -15.02
CA GLN A 3 21.89 -24.31 -14.09
C GLN A 3 21.01 -23.11 -14.51
N TRP A 4 21.50 -22.24 -15.39
CA TRP A 4 20.74 -21.10 -15.90
C TRP A 4 19.75 -21.49 -17.02
N LEU A 5 20.13 -22.46 -17.87
CA LEU A 5 19.28 -22.92 -18.98
C LEU A 5 18.06 -23.73 -18.49
N VAL A 6 18.19 -24.48 -17.39
CA VAL A 6 17.06 -25.22 -16.78
C VAL A 6 16.02 -24.27 -16.20
N SER A 7 16.44 -23.10 -15.70
CA SER A 7 15.53 -22.07 -15.17
C SER A 7 14.73 -21.40 -16.28
N CYS A 8 15.33 -21.11 -17.44
CA CYS A 8 14.62 -20.53 -18.58
C CYS A 8 13.60 -21.50 -19.20
N GLN A 9 13.90 -22.80 -19.29
CA GLN A 9 12.95 -23.80 -19.79
C GLN A 9 11.72 -23.93 -18.88
N SER A 10 11.90 -23.79 -17.56
CA SER A 10 10.79 -23.84 -16.58
C SER A 10 9.83 -22.65 -16.67
N TRP A 11 10.31 -21.50 -17.18
CA TRP A 11 9.50 -20.29 -17.37
C TRP A 11 8.67 -20.36 -18.66
N THR A 12 9.20 -20.95 -19.72
CA THR A 12 8.43 -21.18 -20.96
C THR A 12 7.37 -22.27 -20.79
N ASP A 13 7.63 -23.30 -19.99
CA ASP A 13 6.67 -24.38 -19.69
C ASP A 13 5.61 -23.97 -18.63
N SER A 14 5.83 -22.85 -17.94
CA SER A 14 4.82 -22.19 -17.08
C SER A 14 3.74 -21.48 -17.91
N SER A 15 4.08 -21.00 -19.12
CA SER A 15 3.14 -20.28 -19.98
C SER A 15 2.06 -21.17 -20.60
N SER A 16 2.33 -22.46 -20.81
CA SER A 16 1.36 -23.46 -21.26
C SER A 16 0.43 -23.93 -20.13
N ARG A 17 0.83 -23.72 -18.85
CA ARG A 17 0.06 -24.07 -17.66
C ARG A 17 -0.96 -23.01 -17.24
N ILE A 18 -1.01 -21.87 -17.93
CA ILE A 18 -2.00 -20.80 -17.68
C ILE A 18 -3.41 -21.20 -18.17
N GLN A 19 -3.54 -22.22 -19.03
CA GLN A 19 -4.86 -22.78 -19.38
C GLN A 19 -5.41 -23.78 -18.34
N SER A 20 -4.63 -24.14 -17.30
CA SER A 20 -5.06 -25.04 -16.22
C SER A 20 -5.74 -24.32 -15.04
N GLY A 21 -6.08 -23.04 -15.18
CA GLY A 21 -6.74 -22.25 -14.11
C GLY A 21 -8.22 -22.61 -13.87
N TYR A 22 -8.87 -23.24 -14.85
CA TYR A 22 -10.33 -23.49 -14.81
C TYR A 22 -10.74 -24.65 -13.88
N GLY A 23 -9.82 -25.57 -13.56
CA GLY A 23 -10.09 -26.76 -12.73
C GLY A 23 -9.98 -26.52 -11.22
N MET A 24 -9.17 -25.55 -10.78
CA MET A 24 -8.90 -25.31 -9.36
C MET A 24 -10.00 -24.49 -8.65
N SER A 25 -10.86 -23.81 -9.41
CA SER A 25 -12.05 -23.12 -8.89
C SER A 25 -13.07 -24.10 -8.28
N LYS A 26 -13.13 -25.35 -8.76
CA LYS A 26 -14.11 -26.36 -8.29
C LYS A 26 -13.81 -26.92 -6.90
N ASN A 27 -12.57 -26.83 -6.42
CA ASN A 27 -12.15 -27.46 -5.16
C ASN A 27 -11.93 -26.48 -4.01
N ASN A 28 -12.43 -25.23 -4.10
CA ASN A 28 -12.37 -24.24 -3.02
C ASN A 28 -10.95 -23.85 -2.52
N LEU A 29 -9.89 -24.34 -3.18
CA LEU A 29 -8.48 -24.06 -2.84
C LEU A 29 -8.01 -22.67 -3.33
N LEU A 30 -8.78 -22.05 -4.23
CA LEU A 30 -8.62 -20.67 -4.68
C LEU A 30 -9.61 -19.72 -4.00
N ASN A 31 -10.41 -20.20 -3.05
CA ASN A 31 -11.25 -19.29 -2.28
C ASN A 31 -10.30 -18.44 -1.44
N SER A 32 -10.21 -17.16 -1.76
CA SER A 32 -9.29 -16.22 -1.11
C SER A 32 -9.80 -15.93 0.30
N ASN A 33 -9.63 -16.90 1.21
CA ASN A 33 -9.85 -16.84 2.64
C ASN A 33 -8.68 -16.14 3.36
N THR A 34 -7.94 -15.28 2.66
CA THR A 34 -6.95 -14.42 3.31
C THR A 34 -7.70 -13.46 4.23
N PRO A 35 -7.19 -13.16 5.45
CA PRO A 35 -7.83 -12.23 6.36
C PRO A 35 -8.14 -10.86 5.73
N VAL A 36 -7.25 -10.38 4.86
CA VAL A 36 -7.42 -9.13 4.10
C VAL A 36 -8.62 -9.21 3.15
N ALA A 37 -8.77 -10.31 2.42
CA ALA A 37 -9.91 -10.51 1.53
C ALA A 37 -11.23 -10.72 2.28
N GLN A 38 -11.20 -11.38 3.45
CA GLN A 38 -12.38 -11.48 4.31
C GLN A 38 -12.80 -10.10 4.80
N PHE A 39 -11.88 -9.32 5.37
CA PHE A 39 -12.13 -7.95 5.81
C PHE A 39 -12.68 -7.07 4.67
N ALA A 40 -12.09 -7.17 3.46
CA ALA A 40 -12.56 -6.42 2.30
C ALA A 40 -14.00 -6.80 1.91
N ARG A 41 -14.36 -8.10 1.92
CA ARG A 41 -15.73 -8.55 1.66
C ARG A 41 -16.71 -8.03 2.70
N GLU A 42 -16.35 -8.10 3.97
CA GLU A 42 -17.18 -7.59 5.07
C GLU A 42 -17.43 -6.08 4.89
N ARG A 43 -16.40 -5.28 4.62
CA ARG A 43 -16.55 -3.85 4.36
C ARG A 43 -17.38 -3.54 3.11
N MET A 44 -17.26 -4.35 2.05
CA MET A 44 -18.11 -4.23 0.86
C MET A 44 -19.57 -4.55 1.16
N ALA A 45 -19.84 -5.59 1.95
CA ALA A 45 -21.19 -5.96 2.37
C ALA A 45 -21.83 -4.87 3.25
N ASP A 46 -21.10 -4.37 4.25
CA ASP A 46 -21.52 -3.25 5.11
C ASP A 46 -21.89 -2.03 4.26
N ARG A 47 -21.07 -1.71 3.26
CA ARG A 47 -21.29 -0.54 2.40
C ARG A 47 -22.49 -0.72 1.47
N LYS A 48 -22.74 -1.93 0.98
CA LYS A 48 -23.91 -2.25 0.15
C LYS A 48 -25.20 -2.07 0.95
N ASP A 49 -25.23 -2.60 2.18
CA ASP A 49 -26.37 -2.45 3.10
C ASP A 49 -26.64 -0.97 3.44
N GLN A 50 -25.60 -0.16 3.63
CA GLN A 50 -25.75 1.30 3.82
C GLN A 50 -26.40 1.98 2.61
N ILE A 51 -25.95 1.65 1.40
CA ILE A 51 -26.51 2.20 0.15
C ILE A 51 -27.98 1.82 -0.02
N GLU A 52 -28.32 0.55 0.23
CA GLU A 52 -29.69 0.03 0.13
C GLU A 52 -30.63 0.71 1.14
N ARG A 53 -30.13 1.05 2.33
CA ARG A 53 -30.87 1.81 3.36
C ARG A 53 -30.94 3.32 3.09
N GLY A 54 -30.42 3.80 1.96
CA GLY A 54 -30.37 5.22 1.62
C GLY A 54 -29.43 6.04 2.51
N ILE A 55 -28.57 5.38 3.29
CA ILE A 55 -27.53 6.02 4.10
C ILE A 55 -26.36 6.32 3.16
N SER A 56 -25.84 7.54 3.24
CA SER A 56 -24.68 7.94 2.44
C SER A 56 -23.57 6.89 2.59
N ALA A 57 -23.06 6.39 1.47
CA ALA A 57 -22.03 5.36 1.32
C ALA A 57 -20.65 5.81 1.83
N LYS A 58 -20.61 6.35 3.04
CA LYS A 58 -19.47 6.98 3.69
C LYS A 58 -18.97 6.07 4.82
N PRO A 59 -17.66 5.99 5.03
CA PRO A 59 -17.11 5.32 6.20
C PRO A 59 -17.67 5.91 7.50
N SER A 60 -18.04 5.04 8.44
CA SER A 60 -18.44 5.44 9.79
C SER A 60 -17.27 6.15 10.49
N GLY A 61 -17.51 7.32 11.07
CA GLY A 61 -16.52 8.07 11.85
C GLY A 61 -15.62 9.02 11.07
N LEU A 62 -15.78 9.15 9.74
CA LEU A 62 -15.14 10.22 8.97
C LEU A 62 -16.12 11.37 8.72
N GLY A 63 -15.62 12.60 8.80
CA GLY A 63 -16.44 13.81 8.61
C GLY A 63 -17.20 13.79 7.27
N PRO A 64 -18.30 14.56 7.15
CA PRO A 64 -19.29 14.44 6.07
C PRO A 64 -18.73 14.58 4.64
N GLU A 65 -17.51 15.07 4.45
CA GLU A 65 -16.89 15.20 3.12
C GLU A 65 -15.88 14.10 2.76
N ARG A 66 -15.40 13.29 3.72
CA ARG A 66 -14.23 12.42 3.46
C ARG A 66 -14.66 11.08 2.86
N ARG A 67 -14.24 10.82 1.61
CA ARG A 67 -14.45 9.55 0.90
C ARG A 67 -13.24 8.63 1.08
N ASP A 68 -13.50 7.34 1.30
CA ASP A 68 -12.46 6.30 1.28
C ASP A 68 -12.30 5.67 -0.11
N PHE A 69 -11.28 4.84 -0.28
CA PHE A 69 -11.03 4.16 -1.56
C PHE A 69 -12.18 3.23 -1.97
N LEU A 70 -12.82 2.56 -1.01
CA LEU A 70 -13.94 1.67 -1.30
C LEU A 70 -15.14 2.45 -1.87
N SER A 71 -15.49 3.62 -1.31
CA SER A 71 -16.50 4.51 -1.88
C SER A 71 -16.16 4.81 -3.33
N ARG A 72 -14.91 5.21 -3.60
CA ARG A 72 -14.46 5.59 -4.95
C ARG A 72 -14.53 4.43 -5.95
N PHE A 73 -14.24 3.20 -5.51
CA PHE A 73 -14.36 2.02 -6.36
C PHE A 73 -15.81 1.66 -6.68
N ILE A 74 -16.72 1.82 -5.71
CA ILE A 74 -18.15 1.65 -5.92
C ILE A 74 -18.69 2.72 -6.89
N ASP A 75 -18.27 3.98 -6.73
CA ASP A 75 -18.65 5.04 -7.67
C ASP A 75 -18.14 4.77 -9.09
N ALA A 76 -16.90 4.26 -9.21
CA ALA A 76 -16.32 3.90 -10.49
C ALA A 76 -17.12 2.79 -11.17
N ARG A 77 -17.56 1.78 -10.41
CA ARG A 77 -18.52 0.77 -10.89
C ARG A 77 -19.84 1.39 -11.34
N GLY A 78 -20.37 2.37 -10.62
CA GLY A 78 -21.60 3.06 -11.01
C GLY A 78 -21.49 3.77 -12.37
N LYS A 79 -20.27 4.19 -12.75
CA LYS A 79 -20.00 4.85 -14.05
C LYS A 79 -19.74 3.86 -15.18
N ASP A 80 -19.04 2.76 -14.90
CA ASP A 80 -18.70 1.74 -15.89
C ASP A 80 -18.80 0.33 -15.26
N PRO A 81 -20.01 -0.26 -15.23
CA PRO A 81 -20.25 -1.55 -14.62
C PRO A 81 -19.63 -2.73 -15.38
N GLU A 82 -19.42 -2.60 -16.69
CA GLU A 82 -18.82 -3.65 -17.52
C GLU A 82 -17.32 -3.76 -17.25
N PHE A 83 -16.63 -2.61 -17.14
CA PHE A 83 -15.20 -2.60 -16.84
C PHE A 83 -14.89 -2.82 -15.36
N ILE A 84 -15.66 -2.22 -14.43
CA ILE A 84 -15.45 -2.35 -12.98
C ILE A 84 -16.55 -3.26 -12.39
N SER A 85 -16.38 -4.56 -12.58
CA SER A 85 -17.24 -5.56 -11.94
C SER A 85 -17.10 -5.57 -10.42
N GLU A 86 -18.04 -6.20 -9.71
CA GLU A 86 -17.98 -6.37 -8.25
C GLU A 86 -16.70 -7.10 -7.82
N GLN A 87 -16.26 -8.11 -8.59
CA GLN A 87 -15.01 -8.82 -8.35
C GLN A 87 -13.79 -7.89 -8.51
N ARG A 88 -13.84 -6.92 -9.44
CA ARG A 88 -12.77 -5.92 -9.59
C ARG A 88 -12.78 -4.90 -8.44
N VAL A 89 -13.95 -4.50 -7.93
CA VAL A 89 -14.02 -3.68 -6.71
C VAL A 89 -13.34 -4.40 -5.53
N LEU A 90 -13.62 -5.70 -5.36
CA LEU A 90 -12.96 -6.51 -4.34
C LEU A 90 -11.45 -6.59 -4.58
N ALA A 91 -11.02 -6.89 -5.81
CA ALA A 91 -9.61 -7.00 -6.16
C ALA A 91 -8.84 -5.70 -5.92
N LEU A 92 -9.41 -4.55 -6.31
CA LEU A 92 -8.81 -3.22 -6.09
C LEU A 92 -8.73 -2.89 -4.59
N THR A 93 -9.77 -3.23 -3.82
CA THR A 93 -9.78 -3.00 -2.37
C THR A 93 -8.69 -3.82 -1.68
N VAL A 94 -8.60 -5.11 -2.01
CA VAL A 94 -7.57 -6.01 -1.48
C VAL A 94 -6.17 -5.56 -1.91
N ALA A 95 -5.97 -5.21 -3.17
CA ALA A 95 -4.68 -4.73 -3.68
C ALA A 95 -4.21 -3.46 -2.96
N ASN A 96 -5.12 -2.51 -2.71
CA ASN A 96 -4.80 -1.29 -1.96
C ASN A 96 -4.38 -1.58 -0.51
N MET A 97 -5.02 -2.54 0.15
CA MET A 97 -4.65 -2.93 1.51
C MET A 97 -3.24 -3.54 1.55
N PHE A 98 -2.94 -4.47 0.64
CA PHE A 98 -1.61 -5.09 0.54
C PHE A 98 -0.51 -4.08 0.20
N ALA A 99 -0.78 -3.16 -0.74
CA ALA A 99 0.19 -2.15 -1.15
C ALA A 99 0.62 -1.25 0.02
N GLY A 100 -0.30 -0.94 0.94
CA GLY A 100 -0.06 -0.05 2.08
C GLY A 100 0.39 -0.75 3.37
N SER A 101 -0.07 -1.98 3.64
CA SER A 101 0.17 -2.63 4.93
C SER A 101 1.63 -3.01 5.13
N ASP A 102 2.16 -3.83 4.22
CA ASP A 102 3.43 -4.52 4.43
C ASP A 102 4.60 -3.55 4.26
N THR A 103 4.49 -2.67 3.26
CA THR A 103 5.48 -1.63 2.98
C THR A 103 5.62 -0.65 4.15
N THR A 104 4.50 -0.21 4.73
CA THR A 104 4.51 0.69 5.90
C THR A 104 5.05 -0.03 7.14
N ALA A 105 4.61 -1.27 7.40
CA ALA A 105 5.09 -2.06 8.54
C ALA A 105 6.60 -2.31 8.47
N MET A 106 7.14 -2.64 7.29
CA MET A 106 8.58 -2.78 7.06
C MET A 106 9.33 -1.48 7.26
N THR A 107 8.79 -0.37 6.77
CA THR A 107 9.41 0.96 6.95
C THR A 107 9.48 1.34 8.44
N LEU A 108 8.38 1.18 9.18
CA LEU A 108 8.34 1.46 10.62
C LEU A 108 9.31 0.57 11.39
N ARG A 109 9.35 -0.73 11.08
CA ARG A 109 10.31 -1.67 11.67
C ARG A 109 11.75 -1.19 11.44
N ALA A 110 12.09 -0.79 10.22
CA ALA A 110 13.42 -0.30 9.88
C ALA A 110 13.76 0.99 10.65
N ILE A 111 12.84 1.94 10.74
CA ILE A 111 13.02 3.19 11.50
C ILE A 111 13.33 2.88 12.96
N PHE A 112 12.46 2.12 13.65
CA PHE A 112 12.66 1.82 15.06
C PHE A 112 13.92 1.01 15.31
N TYR A 113 14.21 0.02 14.46
CA TYR A 113 15.43 -0.78 14.57
C TYR A 113 16.70 0.08 14.51
N ASN A 114 16.80 0.99 13.53
CA ASN A 114 17.98 1.84 13.38
C ASN A 114 18.09 2.87 14.49
N LEU A 115 16.98 3.50 14.90
CA LEU A 115 16.98 4.47 16.00
C LEU A 115 17.39 3.82 17.33
N LEU A 116 16.87 2.63 17.65
CA LEU A 116 17.24 1.91 18.88
C LEU A 116 18.71 1.46 18.89
N ARG A 117 19.31 1.23 17.72
CA ARG A 117 20.75 0.91 17.60
C ARG A 117 21.65 2.14 17.58
N SER A 118 21.10 3.34 17.41
CA SER A 118 21.86 4.58 17.33
C SER A 118 21.30 5.61 18.32
N PRO A 119 21.69 5.53 19.62
CA PRO A 119 21.18 6.43 20.65
C PRO A 119 21.39 7.91 20.35
N SER A 120 22.50 8.27 19.67
CA SER A 120 22.74 9.64 19.21
C SER A 120 21.71 10.11 18.19
N ALA A 121 21.36 9.25 17.23
CA ALA A 121 20.34 9.56 16.22
C ALA A 121 18.94 9.68 16.84
N MET A 122 18.60 8.78 17.76
CA MET A 122 17.35 8.84 18.54
C MET A 122 17.27 10.12 19.36
N SER A 123 18.32 10.45 20.11
CA SER A 123 18.36 11.66 20.94
C SER A 123 18.18 12.92 20.12
N ARG A 124 18.82 13.01 18.94
CA ARG A 124 18.65 14.14 18.03
C ARG A 124 17.23 14.25 17.46
N LEU A 125 16.56 13.11 17.18
CA LEU A 125 15.17 13.11 16.73
C LEU A 125 14.24 13.62 17.83
N LEU A 126 14.41 13.11 19.06
CA LEU A 126 13.63 13.55 20.20
C LEU A 126 13.86 15.04 20.51
N ALA A 127 15.09 15.54 20.35
CA ALA A 127 15.40 16.96 20.51
C ALA A 127 14.68 17.84 19.47
N GLU A 128 14.65 17.43 18.19
CA GLU A 128 13.86 18.14 17.16
C GLU A 128 12.37 18.18 17.53
N LEU A 129 11.79 17.03 17.91
CA LEU A 129 10.38 16.94 18.27
C LEU A 129 10.06 17.76 19.52
N ALA A 130 10.92 17.77 20.53
CA ALA A 130 10.75 18.58 21.73
C ALA A 130 10.79 20.08 21.42
N ALA A 131 11.79 20.53 20.64
CA ALA A 131 11.92 21.93 20.25
C ALA A 131 10.70 22.45 19.45
N GLU A 132 10.15 21.60 18.57
CA GLU A 132 8.95 21.97 17.79
C GLU A 132 7.66 21.90 18.63
N SER A 133 7.62 21.05 19.66
CA SER A 133 6.54 21.09 20.64
C SER A 133 6.59 22.39 21.46
N GLU A 134 7.77 22.81 21.91
CA GLU A 134 7.99 24.04 22.69
C GLU A 134 7.73 25.31 21.86
N SER A 135 7.98 25.27 20.55
CA SER A 135 7.66 26.36 19.62
C SER A 135 6.15 26.53 19.39
N GLY A 136 5.33 25.60 19.88
CA GLY A 136 3.88 25.58 19.70
C GLY A 136 3.44 25.06 18.33
N ARG A 137 4.33 24.40 17.57
CA ARG A 137 3.99 23.82 16.26
C ARG A 137 2.90 22.75 16.38
N PHE A 138 2.98 21.91 17.41
CA PHE A 138 1.98 20.88 17.68
C PHE A 138 0.87 21.49 18.54
N THR A 139 -0.13 22.12 17.90
CA THR A 139 -1.22 22.75 18.66
C THR A 139 -2.15 21.70 19.26
N GLU A 140 -2.41 21.77 20.57
CA GLU A 140 -3.64 21.24 21.20
C GLU A 140 -4.84 22.09 20.76
N ASN A 141 -5.15 22.11 19.46
CA ASN A 141 -6.26 22.92 19.00
C ASN A 141 -7.57 22.21 19.34
N GLN A 142 -8.39 22.85 20.17
CA GLN A 142 -9.75 22.41 20.55
C GLN A 142 -10.71 22.25 19.35
N ASN A 143 -10.29 22.70 18.16
CA ASN A 143 -11.00 22.55 16.88
C ASN A 143 -10.36 21.54 15.92
N ALA A 144 -9.33 20.79 16.34
CA ALA A 144 -8.51 19.96 15.45
C ALA A 144 -8.31 18.53 15.97
N GLY A 145 -9.31 17.67 15.72
CA GLY A 145 -9.21 16.23 15.93
C GLY A 145 -9.19 15.79 17.42
N PRO A 146 -9.17 14.48 17.68
CA PRO A 146 -9.02 13.96 19.04
C PRO A 146 -7.75 14.52 19.71
N ALA A 147 -7.87 14.94 20.96
CA ALA A 147 -6.76 15.50 21.74
C ALA A 147 -5.52 14.58 21.71
N GLY A 148 -4.34 15.18 21.52
CA GLY A 148 -3.05 14.45 21.51
C GLY A 148 -2.60 13.91 20.15
N LEU A 149 -3.31 14.18 19.05
CA LEU A 149 -2.88 13.78 17.70
C LEU A 149 -2.19 14.91 16.94
N VAL A 150 -1.01 14.61 16.39
CA VAL A 150 -0.26 15.54 15.53
C VAL A 150 -0.80 15.50 14.10
N ARG A 151 -0.95 16.67 13.47
CA ARG A 151 -1.45 16.80 12.10
C ARG A 151 -0.35 16.56 11.08
N TRP A 152 -0.71 16.01 9.92
CA TRP A 152 0.21 15.78 8.81
C TRP A 152 1.03 17.02 8.44
N ASN A 153 0.37 18.19 8.33
CA ASN A 153 1.05 19.43 7.96
C ASN A 153 2.06 19.92 9.00
N GLU A 154 1.96 19.46 10.25
CA GLU A 154 2.91 19.83 11.31
C GLU A 154 4.17 18.97 11.24
N VAL A 155 4.07 17.71 10.79
CA VAL A 155 5.20 16.77 10.77
C VAL A 155 5.90 16.67 9.41
N ARG A 156 5.20 16.95 8.31
CA ARG A 156 5.73 16.72 6.95
C ARG A 156 6.96 17.59 6.62
N GLU A 157 7.18 18.68 7.35
CA GLU A 157 8.26 19.64 7.12
C GLU A 157 9.41 19.50 8.12
N LEU A 158 9.35 18.51 9.01
CA LEU A 158 10.39 18.24 10.00
C LEU A 158 11.63 17.66 9.32
N PRO A 159 12.77 18.38 9.29
CA PRO A 159 13.90 18.01 8.46
C PRO A 159 14.61 16.75 8.96
N TYR A 160 14.79 16.59 10.27
CA TYR A 160 15.49 15.44 10.82
C TYR A 160 14.61 14.19 10.87
N LEU A 161 13.32 14.31 11.19
CA LEU A 161 12.36 13.22 11.00
C LEU A 161 12.36 12.72 9.54
N SER A 162 12.35 13.63 8.57
CA SER A 162 12.44 13.28 7.15
C SER A 162 13.75 12.56 6.82
N ALA A 163 14.87 13.04 7.37
CA ALA A 163 16.17 12.39 7.20
C ALA A 163 16.19 10.97 7.80
N VAL A 164 15.60 10.76 8.97
CA VAL A 164 15.48 9.44 9.61
C VAL A 164 14.67 8.47 8.74
N ILE A 165 13.53 8.91 8.22
CA ILE A 165 12.68 8.09 7.33
C ILE A 165 13.46 7.71 6.06
N ASN A 166 14.10 8.69 5.42
CA ASN A 166 14.86 8.48 4.19
C ASN A 166 16.06 7.54 4.42
N GLU A 167 16.78 7.70 5.52
CA GLU A 167 17.94 6.86 5.83
C GLU A 167 17.54 5.42 6.19
N ALA A 168 16.40 5.26 6.89
CA ALA A 168 15.83 3.95 7.15
C ALA A 168 15.47 3.23 5.84
N LEU A 169 14.85 3.93 4.89
CA LEU A 169 14.50 3.39 3.56
C LEU A 169 15.73 3.14 2.67
N ARG A 170 16.80 3.95 2.81
CA ARG A 170 18.07 3.72 2.13
C ARG A 170 18.73 2.43 2.61
N CYS A 171 18.71 2.17 3.92
CA CYS A 171 19.29 0.97 4.52
C CYS A 171 18.40 -0.27 4.32
N HIS A 172 17.08 -0.11 4.42
CA HIS A 172 16.09 -1.18 4.36
C HIS A 172 14.89 -0.71 3.52
N PRO A 173 14.93 -0.87 2.19
CA PRO A 173 13.84 -0.46 1.32
C PRO A 173 12.58 -1.28 1.60
N ALA A 174 11.43 -0.61 1.63
CA ALA A 174 10.11 -1.24 1.86
C ALA A 174 9.75 -2.26 0.77
N ALA A 175 10.26 -2.06 -0.44
CA ALA A 175 10.17 -3.01 -1.55
C ALA A 175 11.60 -3.32 -2.03
N GLY A 176 12.09 -4.52 -1.68
CA GLY A 176 13.45 -4.98 -2.02
C GLY A 176 13.59 -5.69 -3.36
N LEU A 177 12.50 -5.80 -4.14
CA LEU A 177 12.51 -6.49 -5.42
C LEU A 177 12.82 -5.52 -6.56
N PRO A 178 13.67 -5.89 -7.53
CA PRO A 178 13.86 -5.08 -8.73
C PRO A 178 12.53 -4.98 -9.49
N LEU A 179 12.14 -3.76 -9.83
CA LEU A 179 10.96 -3.51 -10.64
C LEU A 179 11.30 -3.75 -12.11
N GLY A 180 11.12 -5.00 -12.54
CA GLY A 180 11.29 -5.40 -13.93
C GLY A 180 10.51 -4.48 -14.89
N ARG A 181 11.11 -4.20 -16.04
CA ARG A 181 10.50 -3.45 -17.15
C ARG A 181 10.55 -4.33 -18.39
N VAL A 182 9.47 -4.29 -19.18
CA VAL A 182 9.43 -4.94 -20.48
C VAL A 182 10.00 -3.96 -21.50
N VAL A 183 10.96 -4.42 -22.29
CA VAL A 183 11.53 -3.63 -23.38
C VAL A 183 10.51 -3.54 -24.50
N PRO A 184 10.25 -2.34 -25.06
CA PRO A 184 9.38 -2.19 -26.21
C PRO A 184 9.88 -2.98 -27.43
N THR A 185 9.00 -3.31 -28.37
CA THR A 185 9.36 -4.13 -29.56
C THR A 185 10.46 -3.53 -30.43
N GLN A 186 10.65 -2.21 -30.39
CA GLN A 186 11.74 -1.52 -31.09
C GLN A 186 13.12 -1.65 -30.40
N GLY A 187 13.21 -2.34 -29.26
CA GLY A 187 14.41 -2.42 -28.43
C GLY A 187 14.69 -1.13 -27.65
N LEU A 188 15.68 -1.19 -26.76
CA LEU A 188 16.12 -0.05 -25.95
C LEU A 188 17.65 -0.02 -25.84
N ARG A 189 18.26 1.15 -26.05
CA ARG A 189 19.69 1.35 -25.79
C ARG A 189 19.90 1.95 -24.41
N ILE A 190 20.63 1.24 -23.55
CA ILE A 190 21.04 1.72 -22.21
C ILE A 190 22.55 1.61 -22.11
N ASP A 191 23.23 2.69 -21.74
CA ASP A 191 24.70 2.76 -21.62
C ASP A 191 25.43 2.19 -22.85
N GLY A 192 24.93 2.50 -24.05
CA GLY A 192 25.50 2.05 -25.32
C GLY A 192 25.17 0.59 -25.71
N ASN A 193 24.59 -0.20 -24.80
CA ASN A 193 24.18 -1.58 -25.04
C ASN A 193 22.74 -1.64 -25.57
N TYR A 194 22.50 -2.44 -26.61
CA TYR A 194 21.16 -2.69 -27.14
C TYR A 194 20.52 -3.87 -26.39
N ILE A 195 19.35 -3.62 -25.82
CA ILE A 195 18.50 -4.63 -25.18
C ILE A 195 17.34 -4.90 -26.14
N PRO A 196 17.18 -6.13 -26.66
CA PRO A 196 16.13 -6.47 -27.61
C PRO A 196 14.75 -6.54 -26.95
#